data_AF-A0A9D5PH70-F1
#
_entry.id   AF-A0A9D5PH70-F1
#
_cell.length_a   1.000
_cell.length_b   1.000
_cell.length_c   1.000
_cell.angle_alpha   90.00
_cell.angle_beta   90.00
_cell.angle_gamma   90.00
#
_symmetry.space_group_name_H-M   'P 1'
#
loop_
_entity.id
_entity.type
_entity.pdbx_description
1 polymer ?
#
loop_
_entity_poly.entity_id
_entity_poly.type
_entity_poly.pdbx_seq_one_letter_code
_entity_poly.pdbx_strand_id
1 'polypeptide(L)'
;MLTKPDCGWSDFSLDGTFVYPLSYLDDIPFEWLDNAIHGLETLNPFCVKGFMEPGRFICVVSFWNCHIICEDEDKEPLDPENTIHEISHTSMLQFCQQLYDDISENLDDWACWCWDNYDSEFDFDTNKEELIKKLARLKELIAENKEHFGENHCFL
;
A
#
# COMPACT_ATOMS: atom_id res chain seq x y z
N MET A 1 -6.30 1.73 -3.76
CA MET A 1 -6.85 2.34 -2.54
C MET A 1 -7.67 1.29 -1.81
N LEU A 2 -7.57 1.28 -0.48
CA LEU A 2 -7.90 0.17 0.39
C LEU A 2 -9.27 0.36 1.05
N THR A 3 -10.11 -0.67 1.00
CA THR A 3 -11.33 -0.66 1.80
C THR A 3 -11.01 -0.88 3.27
N LYS A 4 -11.96 -0.50 4.14
CA LYS A 4 -11.91 -0.86 5.56
C LYS A 4 -11.61 -2.37 5.70
N PRO A 5 -10.68 -2.77 6.59
CA PRO A 5 -10.43 -4.17 6.88
C PRO A 5 -11.69 -4.89 7.38
N ASP A 6 -11.92 -6.09 6.86
CA ASP A 6 -12.96 -7.00 7.34
C ASP A 6 -12.44 -8.43 7.38
N CYS A 7 -12.48 -9.03 8.57
CA CYS A 7 -12.08 -10.43 8.79
C CYS A 7 -10.69 -10.81 8.22
N GLY A 8 -9.70 -9.91 8.29
CA GLY A 8 -8.35 -10.15 7.76
C GLY A 8 -8.21 -9.93 6.25
N TRP A 9 -9.16 -9.21 5.65
CA TRP A 9 -9.17 -8.86 4.23
C TRP A 9 -9.36 -7.37 4.01
N SER A 10 -8.79 -6.84 2.94
CA SER A 10 -9.06 -5.49 2.43
C SER A 10 -8.95 -5.50 0.91
N ASP A 11 -9.90 -4.87 0.23
CA ASP A 11 -9.89 -4.75 -1.22
C ASP A 11 -9.03 -3.55 -1.63
N PHE A 12 -8.12 -3.76 -2.57
CA PHE A 12 -7.33 -2.71 -3.21
C PHE A 12 -7.81 -2.44 -4.64
N SER A 13 -8.04 -1.17 -4.98
CA SER A 13 -8.24 -0.75 -6.39
C SER A 13 -7.76 0.67 -6.65
N LEU A 14 -7.14 0.95 -7.78
CA LEU A 14 -6.86 2.31 -8.24
C LEU A 14 -7.84 2.73 -9.33
N ASP A 15 -7.85 4.01 -9.68
CA ASP A 15 -8.71 4.50 -10.76
C ASP A 15 -8.38 3.77 -12.06
N GLY A 16 -9.41 3.18 -12.66
CA GLY A 16 -9.34 2.40 -13.90
C GLY A 16 -8.79 0.97 -13.79
N THR A 17 -8.56 0.43 -12.59
CA THR A 17 -8.04 -0.95 -12.40
C THR A 17 -9.12 -1.89 -11.86
N PHE A 18 -8.85 -3.19 -11.86
CA PHE A 18 -9.64 -4.17 -11.13
C PHE A 18 -9.54 -3.97 -9.61
N VAL A 19 -10.39 -4.71 -8.91
CA VAL A 19 -10.39 -4.84 -7.45
C VAL A 19 -9.61 -6.09 -7.08
N TYR A 20 -8.67 -5.94 -6.15
CA TYR A 20 -7.76 -6.97 -5.69
C TYR A 20 -7.96 -7.22 -4.20
N PRO A 21 -8.57 -8.35 -3.79
CA PRO A 21 -8.68 -8.69 -2.39
C PRO A 21 -7.31 -9.05 -1.84
N LEU A 22 -6.88 -8.37 -0.78
CA LEU A 22 -5.60 -8.60 -0.13
C LEU A 22 -5.82 -9.16 1.28
N SER A 23 -5.08 -10.21 1.61
CA SER A 23 -5.21 -10.91 2.88
C SER A 23 -4.20 -10.47 3.92
N TYR A 24 -4.50 -10.78 5.18
CA TYR A 24 -3.68 -10.53 6.35
C TYR A 24 -2.30 -11.23 6.34
N LEU A 25 -2.03 -12.12 5.36
CA LEU A 25 -0.75 -12.83 5.24
C LEU A 25 0.44 -11.88 5.04
N ASP A 26 0.18 -10.67 4.53
CA ASP A 26 1.12 -9.56 4.54
C ASP A 26 0.68 -8.50 5.54
N ASP A 27 1.65 -7.85 6.17
CA ASP A 27 1.39 -6.73 7.07
C ASP A 27 1.19 -5.43 6.28
N ILE A 28 0.05 -5.36 5.58
CA ILE A 28 -0.33 -4.25 4.70
C ILE A 28 -0.14 -2.88 5.37
N PRO A 29 -0.74 -2.58 6.54
CA PRO A 29 -0.70 -1.22 7.05
C PRO A 29 0.73 -0.79 7.39
N PHE A 30 1.56 -1.66 7.95
CA PHE A 30 2.93 -1.29 8.33
C PHE A 30 3.89 -1.30 7.13
N GLU A 31 3.92 -2.37 6.34
CA GLU A 31 4.83 -2.47 5.20
C GLU A 31 4.54 -1.42 4.13
N TRP A 32 3.27 -1.11 3.87
CA TRP A 32 2.92 -0.12 2.84
C TRP A 32 3.25 1.29 3.31
N LEU A 33 3.01 1.61 4.58
CA LEU A 33 3.41 2.90 5.15
C LEU A 33 4.94 3.07 5.10
N ASP A 34 5.70 2.04 5.44
CA ASP A 34 7.17 2.11 5.42
C ASP A 34 7.72 2.32 4.00
N ASN A 35 7.18 1.60 3.01
CA ASN A 35 7.56 1.80 1.62
C ASN A 35 7.18 3.20 1.10
N ALA A 36 5.99 3.69 1.45
CA ALA A 36 5.53 5.02 1.06
C ALA A 36 6.37 6.14 1.69
N ILE A 37 6.67 6.02 2.99
CA ILE A 37 7.56 6.95 3.71
C ILE A 37 8.93 6.95 3.05
N HIS A 38 9.53 5.77 2.83
CA HIS A 38 10.84 5.67 2.19
C HIS A 38 10.85 6.26 0.78
N GLY A 39 9.80 6.01 0.00
CA GLY A 39 9.63 6.55 -1.35
C GLY A 39 9.60 8.08 -1.37
N LEU A 40 8.85 8.71 -0.46
CA LEU A 40 8.80 10.17 -0.36
C LEU A 40 10.07 10.78 0.25
N GLU A 41 10.73 10.10 1.18
CA GLU A 41 12.00 10.58 1.77
C GLU A 41 13.15 10.57 0.76
N THR A 42 13.18 9.55 -0.09
CA THR A 42 14.26 9.37 -1.07
C THR A 42 13.91 9.87 -2.46
N LEU A 43 12.66 10.27 -2.68
CA LEU A 43 12.10 10.61 -3.99
C LEU A 43 12.35 9.51 -5.05
N ASN A 44 12.27 8.25 -4.63
CA ASN A 44 12.39 7.09 -5.50
C ASN A 44 11.05 6.36 -5.63
N PRO A 45 10.80 5.71 -6.78
CA PRO A 45 9.71 4.76 -6.90
C PRO A 45 9.82 3.66 -5.84
N PHE A 46 8.69 3.17 -5.36
CA PHE A 46 8.62 2.08 -4.40
C PHE A 46 7.60 1.03 -4.85
N CYS A 47 7.65 -0.13 -4.22
CA CYS A 47 6.68 -1.20 -4.46
C CYS A 47 5.89 -1.47 -3.19
N VAL A 48 4.62 -1.80 -3.35
CA VAL A 48 3.82 -2.46 -2.33
C VAL A 48 3.41 -3.84 -2.82
N LYS A 49 3.25 -4.79 -1.89
CA LYS A 49 2.89 -6.17 -2.19
C LYS A 49 1.73 -6.63 -1.30
N GLY A 50 1.06 -7.69 -1.73
CA GLY A 50 0.04 -8.37 -0.95
C GLY A 50 -0.23 -9.79 -1.46
N PHE A 51 -0.92 -10.58 -0.66
CA PHE A 51 -1.40 -11.91 -1.02
C PHE A 51 -2.89 -11.89 -1.35
N MET A 52 -3.30 -12.58 -2.42
CA MET A 52 -4.70 -12.70 -2.87
C MET A 52 -5.35 -14.05 -2.56
N GLU A 53 -4.55 -15.07 -2.21
CA GLU A 53 -4.94 -16.45 -1.87
C GLU A 53 -5.97 -17.13 -2.83
N PRO A 54 -5.53 -17.71 -3.96
CA PRO A 54 -4.14 -17.79 -4.46
C PRO A 54 -3.72 -16.55 -5.24
N GLY A 55 -2.41 -16.32 -5.33
CA GLY A 55 -1.81 -15.29 -6.18
C GLY A 55 -1.13 -14.18 -5.39
N ARG A 56 -0.15 -13.55 -6.04
CA ARG A 56 0.64 -12.45 -5.49
C ARG A 56 0.32 -11.17 -6.22
N PHE A 57 0.04 -10.14 -5.42
CA PHE A 57 -0.16 -8.78 -5.88
C PHE A 57 1.13 -7.98 -5.69
N ILE A 58 1.52 -7.23 -6.73
CA ILE A 58 2.63 -6.27 -6.68
C ILE A 58 2.16 -4.99 -7.36
N CYS A 59 2.28 -3.86 -6.67
CA CYS A 59 2.04 -2.54 -7.26
C CYS A 59 3.32 -1.70 -7.18
N VAL A 60 3.88 -1.38 -8.35
CA VAL A 60 5.00 -0.44 -8.49
C VAL A 60 4.43 0.97 -8.55
N VAL A 61 4.68 1.74 -7.50
CA VAL A 61 4.30 3.16 -7.40
C VAL A 61 5.42 3.99 -8.01
N SER A 62 5.22 4.41 -9.27
CA SER A 62 6.10 5.35 -9.96
C SER A 62 5.66 6.79 -9.70
N PHE A 63 6.39 7.75 -10.24
CA PHE A 63 6.14 9.18 -10.01
C PHE A 63 4.73 9.61 -10.42
N TRP A 64 4.29 9.23 -11.62
CA TRP A 64 3.01 9.67 -12.20
C TRP A 64 2.04 8.54 -12.48
N ASN A 65 2.48 7.30 -12.35
CA ASN A 65 1.67 6.13 -12.66
C ASN A 65 1.94 5.03 -11.64
N CYS A 66 0.96 4.18 -11.43
CA CYS A 66 1.11 2.92 -10.71
C CYS A 66 0.98 1.77 -11.70
N HIS A 67 1.86 0.78 -11.59
CA HIS A 67 1.82 -0.45 -12.38
C HIS A 67 1.47 -1.61 -11.46
N ILE A 68 0.34 -2.26 -11.73
CA ILE A 68 -0.11 -3.42 -10.97
C ILE A 68 0.24 -4.67 -11.75
N ILE A 69 0.86 -5.63 -11.08
CA ILE A 69 1.22 -6.93 -11.58
C ILE A 69 0.59 -7.95 -10.64
N CYS A 70 -0.20 -8.87 -11.19
CA CYS A 70 -0.65 -10.05 -10.45
C CYS A 70 -0.10 -11.29 -11.13
N GLU A 71 0.53 -12.12 -10.31
CA GLU A 71 1.19 -13.35 -10.73
C GLU A 71 0.80 -14.51 -9.83
N ASP A 72 1.06 -15.73 -10.31
CA ASP A 72 0.90 -16.94 -9.51
C ASP A 72 1.89 -16.94 -8.34
N GLU A 73 1.53 -17.58 -7.24
CA GLU A 73 2.39 -17.76 -6.06
C GLU A 73 3.43 -18.89 -6.25
N ASP A 74 3.31 -19.65 -7.33
CA ASP A 74 4.20 -20.74 -7.72
C ASP A 74 5.62 -20.27 -8.10
N LYS A 75 6.56 -21.23 -8.06
CA LYS A 75 8.00 -20.99 -8.34
C LYS A 75 8.38 -21.22 -9.81
N GLU A 76 7.42 -21.67 -10.61
CA GLU A 76 7.64 -21.95 -12.03
C GLU A 76 7.81 -20.66 -12.82
N PRO A 77 8.45 -20.69 -14.00
CA PRO A 77 8.52 -19.52 -14.87
C PRO A 77 7.12 -18.95 -15.15
N LEU A 78 7.00 -17.63 -15.04
CA LEU A 78 5.75 -16.92 -15.28
C LEU A 78 5.18 -17.26 -16.66
N ASP A 79 3.91 -17.67 -16.69
CA ASP A 79 3.13 -17.74 -17.91
C ASP A 79 2.58 -16.34 -18.24
N PRO A 80 3.01 -15.71 -19.35
CA PRO A 80 2.51 -14.39 -19.73
C PRO A 80 0.99 -14.35 -19.94
N GLU A 81 0.35 -15.48 -20.27
CA GLU A 81 -1.10 -15.55 -20.46
C GLU A 81 -1.87 -15.51 -19.14
N ASN A 82 -1.22 -15.87 -18.02
CA ASN A 82 -1.81 -15.88 -16.68
C ASN A 82 -1.36 -14.71 -15.80
N THR A 83 -0.59 -13.76 -16.37
CA THR A 83 -0.14 -12.56 -15.66
C THR A 83 -1.07 -11.40 -15.97
N ILE A 84 -1.56 -10.71 -14.93
CA ILE A 84 -2.32 -9.46 -15.10
C ILE A 84 -1.33 -8.30 -15.01
N HIS A 85 -1.40 -7.38 -15.97
CA HIS A 85 -0.67 -6.11 -15.93
C HIS A 85 -1.62 -4.95 -16.19
N GLU A 86 -1.78 -4.08 -15.20
CA GLU A 86 -2.61 -2.87 -15.30
C GLU A 86 -1.80 -1.62 -14.99
N ILE A 87 -2.27 -0.49 -15.53
CA ILE A 87 -1.65 0.82 -15.33
C ILE A 87 -2.75 1.77 -14.87
N SER A 88 -2.51 2.44 -13.74
CA SER A 88 -3.32 3.56 -13.28
C SER A 88 -2.51 4.85 -13.35
N HIS A 89 -3.14 5.94 -13.81
CA HIS A 89 -2.53 7.27 -13.79
C HIS A 89 -2.60 7.94 -12.41
N THR A 90 -2.36 7.15 -11.37
CA THR A 90 -2.25 7.61 -9.99
C THR A 90 -0.78 7.95 -9.72
N SER A 91 -0.50 9.20 -9.37
CA SER A 91 0.85 9.64 -9.01
C SER A 91 1.30 9.08 -7.66
N MET A 92 2.61 9.05 -7.40
CA MET A 92 3.16 8.64 -6.10
C MET A 92 2.55 9.46 -4.96
N LEU A 93 2.40 10.77 -5.14
CA LEU A 93 1.82 11.64 -4.12
C LEU A 93 0.33 11.35 -3.90
N GLN A 94 -0.43 11.08 -4.96
CA GLN A 94 -1.84 10.68 -4.85
C GLN A 94 -1.96 9.33 -4.14
N PHE A 95 -1.13 8.36 -4.49
CA PHE A 95 -1.10 7.04 -3.83
C PHE A 95 -0.82 7.18 -2.33
N CYS A 96 0.20 7.96 -1.95
CA CYS A 96 0.54 8.19 -0.55
C CYS A 96 -0.59 8.92 0.21
N GLN A 97 -1.23 9.90 -0.42
CA GLN A 97 -2.38 10.60 0.16
C GLN A 97 -3.56 9.65 0.38
N GLN A 98 -3.85 8.80 -0.60
CA GLN A 98 -4.89 7.80 -0.50
C GLN A 98 -4.61 6.80 0.63
N LEU A 99 -3.40 6.23 0.67
CA LEU A 99 -2.99 5.33 1.73
C LEU A 99 -3.12 5.97 3.13
N TYR A 100 -2.71 7.23 3.28
CA TYR A 100 -2.88 7.98 4.52
C TYR A 100 -4.36 8.11 4.90
N ASP A 101 -5.22 8.46 3.96
CA ASP A 101 -6.64 8.69 4.21
C ASP A 101 -7.35 7.38 4.63
N ASP A 102 -7.12 6.27 3.92
CA ASP A 102 -7.75 4.96 4.21
C ASP A 102 -7.39 4.42 5.60
N ILE A 103 -6.10 4.49 5.94
CA ILE A 103 -5.59 3.99 7.22
C ILE A 103 -6.04 4.93 8.35
N SER A 104 -6.02 6.24 8.12
CA SER A 104 -6.46 7.21 9.12
C SER A 104 -7.96 7.11 9.42
N GLU A 105 -8.80 6.86 8.40
CA GLU A 105 -10.25 6.75 8.57
C GLU A 105 -10.66 5.52 9.37
N ASN A 106 -9.94 4.40 9.21
CA ASN A 106 -10.23 3.12 9.85
C ASN A 106 -9.09 2.65 10.78
N LEU A 107 -8.45 3.58 11.50
CA LEU A 107 -7.22 3.34 12.26
C LEU A 107 -7.30 2.15 13.22
N ASP A 108 -8.42 2.01 13.94
CA ASP A 108 -8.59 0.93 14.92
C ASP A 108 -8.68 -0.44 14.24
N ASP A 109 -9.33 -0.52 13.08
CA ASP A 109 -9.42 -1.75 12.30
C ASP A 109 -8.06 -2.14 11.71
N TRP A 110 -7.29 -1.15 11.21
CA TRP A 110 -5.93 -1.37 10.72
C TRP A 110 -4.93 -1.71 11.82
N ALA A 111 -5.09 -1.16 13.03
CA ALA A 111 -4.29 -1.57 14.18
C ALA A 111 -4.55 -3.03 14.60
N CYS A 112 -5.74 -3.56 14.25
CA CYS A 112 -6.12 -4.97 14.40
C CYS A 112 -5.88 -5.82 13.14
N TRP A 113 -5.06 -5.38 12.18
CA TRP A 113 -4.91 -6.09 10.90
C TRP A 113 -4.36 -7.52 11.02
N CYS A 114 -3.58 -7.83 12.07
CA CYS A 114 -2.84 -9.09 12.10
C CYS A 114 -3.64 -10.30 12.61
N TRP A 115 -3.23 -11.48 12.16
CA TRP A 115 -3.72 -12.77 12.69
C TRP A 115 -3.33 -12.99 14.16
N ASP A 116 -2.24 -12.36 14.60
CA ASP A 116 -1.74 -12.47 15.97
C ASP A 116 -2.63 -11.76 17.00
N ASN A 117 -3.75 -11.14 16.60
CA ASN A 117 -4.79 -10.69 17.54
C ASN A 117 -5.32 -11.81 18.46
N TYR A 118 -5.07 -13.08 18.11
CA TYR A 118 -5.38 -14.25 18.92
C TYR A 118 -4.21 -14.71 19.80
N ASP A 119 -3.02 -14.12 19.66
CA ASP A 119 -1.88 -14.31 20.54
C ASP A 119 -2.03 -13.41 21.78
N SER A 120 -1.72 -13.97 22.95
CA SER A 120 -1.70 -13.25 24.22
C SER A 120 -0.67 -12.12 24.29
N GLU A 121 0.26 -12.05 23.34
CA GLU A 121 1.29 -11.00 23.24
C GLU A 121 0.90 -9.83 22.31
N PHE A 122 -0.27 -9.87 21.67
CA PHE A 122 -0.74 -8.76 20.84
C PHE A 122 -1.04 -7.51 21.68
N ASP A 123 -0.29 -6.45 21.41
CA ASP A 123 -0.47 -5.15 22.04
C ASP A 123 -1.08 -4.16 21.03
N PHE A 124 -2.42 -4.11 21.05
CA PHE A 124 -3.20 -3.18 20.25
C PHE A 124 -2.74 -1.72 20.42
N ASP A 125 -2.49 -1.31 21.67
CA ASP A 125 -2.16 0.08 21.97
C ASP A 125 -0.78 0.44 21.38
N THR A 126 0.20 -0.45 21.53
CA THR A 126 1.52 -0.28 20.91
C THR A 126 1.42 -0.22 19.38
N ASN A 127 0.67 -1.12 18.74
CA ASN A 127 0.50 -1.10 17.28
C ASN A 127 -0.17 0.17 16.79
N LYS A 128 -1.25 0.59 17.47
CA LYS A 128 -1.96 1.83 17.16
C LYS A 128 -1.06 3.06 17.30
N GLU A 129 -0.26 3.12 18.37
CA GLU A 129 0.72 4.20 18.55
C GLU A 129 1.75 4.25 17.42
N GLU A 130 2.27 3.10 16.98
CA GLU A 130 3.21 3.03 15.87
C GLU A 130 2.57 3.45 14.54
N LEU A 131 1.33 3.03 14.26
CA LEU A 131 0.59 3.49 13.08
C LEU A 131 0.39 5.00 13.11
N ILE A 132 0.02 5.59 14.25
CA ILE A 132 -0.13 7.04 14.40
C ILE A 132 1.19 7.76 14.08
N LYS A 133 2.33 7.26 14.57
CA LYS A 133 3.65 7.85 14.28
C LYS A 133 3.98 7.79 12.79
N LYS A 134 3.76 6.64 12.13
CA LYS A 134 4.01 6.47 10.70
C LYS A 134 3.09 7.34 9.85
N LEU A 135 1.79 7.42 10.19
CA LEU A 135 0.83 8.29 9.51
C LEU A 135 1.18 9.77 9.66
N ALA A 136 1.62 10.20 10.85
CA ALA A 136 2.09 11.57 11.07
C ALA A 136 3.29 11.88 10.16
N ARG A 137 4.27 10.97 10.10
CA ARG A 137 5.45 11.12 9.24
C ARG A 137 5.08 11.16 7.75
N LEU A 138 4.19 10.27 7.31
CA LEU A 138 3.72 10.24 5.93
C LEU A 138 3.02 11.54 5.54
N LYS A 139 2.18 12.07 6.43
CA LYS A 139 1.47 13.35 6.21
C LYS A 139 2.42 14.54 6.05
N GLU A 140 3.46 14.61 6.88
CA GLU A 140 4.51 15.63 6.77
C GLU A 140 5.19 15.54 5.41
N LEU A 141 5.63 14.34 5.02
CA LEU A 141 6.30 14.10 3.75
C LEU A 141 5.42 14.43 2.53
N ILE A 142 4.13 14.12 2.59
CA ILE A 142 3.18 14.50 1.54
C ILE A 142 3.14 16.03 1.41
N ALA A 143 3.10 16.76 2.52
CA ALA A 143 3.08 18.22 2.49
C ALA A 143 4.39 18.82 1.93
N GLU A 144 5.54 18.29 2.35
CA GLU A 144 6.87 18.70 1.89
C GLU A 144 7.06 18.45 0.39
N ASN A 145 6.56 17.31 -0.11
CA ASN A 145 6.79 16.90 -1.50
C ASN A 145 5.75 17.44 -2.50
N LYS A 146 4.70 18.16 -2.06
CA LYS A 146 3.67 18.72 -2.96
C LYS A 146 4.23 19.52 -4.12
N GLU A 147 5.25 20.33 -3.88
CA GLU A 147 5.86 21.15 -4.93
C GLU A 147 6.59 20.28 -5.96
N HIS A 148 7.25 19.20 -5.54
CA HIS A 148 7.98 18.29 -6.45
C HIS A 148 7.07 17.58 -7.45
N PHE A 149 5.78 17.42 -7.15
CA PHE A 149 4.77 16.84 -8.05
C PHE A 149 3.94 17.89 -8.81
N GLY A 150 4.43 19.13 -8.91
CA GLY A 150 3.81 20.18 -9.74
C GLY A 150 4.17 20.08 -11.23
N GLU A 151 3.40 20.76 -12.08
CA GLU A 151 3.54 20.75 -13.57
C GLU A 151 4.92 21.14 -14.11
N ASN A 152 5.76 21.79 -13.29
CA ASN A 152 7.06 22.33 -13.70
C ASN A 152 8.27 21.59 -13.11
N HIS A 153 8.06 20.43 -12.50
CA HIS A 153 9.14 19.66 -11.87
C HIS A 153 9.45 18.37 -12.65
N CYS A 154 10.74 18.16 -12.90
CA CYS A 154 11.26 16.93 -13.47
C CYS A 154 11.98 16.13 -12.38
N PHE A 155 11.60 14.88 -12.20
CA PHE A 155 12.37 13.90 -11.43
C PHE A 155 13.53 13.43 -12.33
N LEU A 156 14.75 13.87 -12.03
CA LEU A 156 16.00 13.52 -12.72
C LEU A 156 16.89 12.68 -11.80
#